data_AF-A0A2E5CS32-F1
#
_entry.id   AF-A0A2E5CS32-F1
#
_cell.length_a   1.000
_cell.length_b   1.000
_cell.length_c   1.000
_cell.angle_alpha   90.00
_cell.angle_beta   90.00
_cell.angle_gamma   90.00
#
_symmetry.space_group_name_H-M   'P 1'
#
loop_
_entity.id
_entity.type
_entity.pdbx_description
1 polymer ?
#
loop_
_entity_poly.entity_id
_entity_poly.type
_entity_poly.pdbx_seq_one_letter_code
_entity_poly.pdbx_strand_id
1 'polypeptide(L)' 'MKELFSTLKKIIREGISWGLNFLCLGVIIQLLIDEKILGWDPVGNIQDAGASFIGVIALVVLYLLFMNKKK' A
#
# COMPACT_ATOMS: atom_id res chain seq x y z
N MET A 1 -30.16 -3.43 0.94
CA MET A 1 -29.20 -2.77 1.87
C MET A 1 -27.94 -3.63 2.11
N LYS A 2 -28.07 -4.91 2.52
CA LYS A 2 -26.91 -5.81 2.72
C LYS A 2 -26.07 -6.03 1.45
N GLU A 3 -26.71 -6.19 0.30
CA GLU A 3 -26.01 -6.41 -0.98
C GLU A 3 -25.19 -5.20 -1.43
N LEU A 4 -25.76 -3.99 -1.37
CA LEU A 4 -25.05 -2.75 -1.70
C LEU A 4 -23.79 -2.56 -0.83
N PHE A 5 -23.89 -2.89 0.46
CA PHE A 5 -22.76 -2.82 1.38
C PHE A 5 -21.66 -3.84 1.04
N SER A 6 -22.06 -5.05 0.63
CA SER A 6 -21.11 -6.09 0.20
C SER A 6 -20.38 -5.72 -1.10
N THR A 7 -21.08 -5.11 -2.05
CA THR A 7 -20.51 -4.63 -3.32
C THR A 7 -19.56 -3.45 -3.11
N LEU A 8 -19.94 -2.48 -2.28
CA LEU A 8 -19.07 -1.36 -1.89
C LEU A 8 -17.78 -1.86 -1.24
N LYS A 9 -17.89 -2.80 -0.29
CA LYS A 9 -16.71 -3.40 0.37
C LYS A 9 -15.80 -4.09 -0.64
N LYS A 10 -16.37 -4.77 -1.64
CA LYS A 10 -15.61 -5.44 -2.70
C LYS A 10 -14.86 -4.44 -3.57
N ILE A 11 -15.55 -3.39 -4.02
CA ILE A 11 -14.95 -2.31 -4.85
C ILE A 11 -13.85 -1.58 -4.10
N ILE A 12 -14.07 -1.24 -2.82
CA ILE A 12 -13.06 -0.58 -2.00
C ILE A 12 -11.83 -1.49 -1.83
N ARG A 13 -12.05 -2.78 -1.56
CA ARG A 13 -10.95 -3.74 -1.42
C ARG A 13 -10.14 -3.89 -2.70
N GLU A 14 -10.82 -4.01 -3.84
CA GLU A 14 -10.18 -4.11 -5.15
C GLU A 14 -9.46 -2.81 -5.51
N GLY A 15 -10.09 -1.66 -5.29
CA GLY A 15 -9.50 -0.33 -5.50
C GLY A 15 -8.27 -0.08 -4.63
N ILE A 16 -8.31 -0.46 -3.36
CA ILE A 16 -7.14 -0.40 -2.46
C ILE A 16 -6.04 -1.34 -2.98
N SER A 17 -6.37 -2.56 -3.41
CA SER A 17 -5.38 -3.49 -3.95
C SER A 17 -4.72 -2.95 -5.21
N TRP A 18 -5.48 -2.34 -6.11
CA TRP A 18 -4.96 -1.69 -7.31
C TRP A 18 -4.11 -0.47 -6.98
N GLY A 19 -4.59 0.38 -6.07
CA GLY A 19 -3.85 1.55 -5.59
C GLY A 19 -2.53 1.16 -4.93
N LEU A 20 -2.51 0.08 -4.15
CA LEU A 20 -1.30 -0.44 -3.52
C LEU A 20 -0.28 -0.92 -4.57
N ASN A 21 -0.73 -1.69 -5.56
CA ASN A 21 0.14 -2.13 -6.66
C ASN A 21 0.70 -0.95 -7.45
N PHE A 22 -0.12 0.06 -7.75
CA PHE A 22 0.30 1.27 -8.43
C PHE A 22 1.31 2.08 -7.61
N LEU A 23 1.09 2.20 -6.29
CA LEU A 23 1.99 2.86 -5.36
C LEU A 23 3.34 2.13 -5.27
N CYS A 24 3.34 0.80 -5.13
CA CYS A 24 4.57 0.01 -5.13
C CYS A 24 5.33 0.13 -6.46
N LEU A 25 4.63 0.10 -7.59
CA LEU A 25 5.23 0.28 -8.91
C LEU A 25 5.83 1.69 -9.05
N GLY A 26 5.11 2.72 -8.61
CA GLY A 26 5.60 4.10 -8.56
C GLY A 26 6.87 4.25 -7.71
N VAL A 27 6.90 3.64 -6.52
CA VAL A 27 8.10 3.62 -5.67
C VAL A 27 9.28 2.98 -6.40
N ILE A 28 9.09 1.80 -7.01
CA ILE A 28 10.16 1.09 -7.72
C ILE A 28 10.71 1.94 -8.88
N ILE A 29 9.82 2.48 -9.72
CA ILE A 29 10.21 3.32 -10.86
C ILE A 29 10.94 4.57 -10.39
N GLN A 30 10.45 5.24 -9.35
CA GLN A 30 11.12 6.43 -8.82
C GLN A 30 12.51 6.10 -8.28
N LEU A 31 12.69 4.96 -7.60
CA LEU A 31 14.01 4.52 -7.12
C LEU A 31 14.97 4.15 -8.26
N LEU A 32 14.45 3.69 -9.41
CA LEU A 32 15.26 3.34 -10.58
C LEU A 32 15.71 4.56 -11.38
N ILE A 33 14.83 5.56 -11.53
CA ILE A 33 15.07 6.75 -12.34
C ILE A 33 15.70 7.88 -11.51
N ASP A 34 15.57 7.83 -10.18
CA ASP A 34 16.00 8.86 -9.21
C ASP A 34 15.37 10.24 -9.46
N GLU A 35 14.22 10.27 -10.15
CA GLU A 35 13.44 11.47 -10.42
C GLU A 35 11.95 11.24 -10.15
N LYS A 36 11.23 12.35 -9.91
CA LYS A 36 9.77 12.34 -9.69
C LYS A 36 9.05 11.88 -10.96
N ILE A 37 8.07 11.01 -10.79
CA ILE A 37 7.29 10.46 -11.92
C ILE A 37 6.18 11.46 -12.25
N LEU A 38 6.36 12.27 -13.30
CA LEU A 38 5.33 13.24 -13.74
C LEU A 38 4.88 14.18 -12.61
N GLY A 39 5.80 14.61 -11.75
CA GLY A 39 5.51 15.47 -10.58
C GLY A 39 4.95 14.74 -9.36
N TRP A 40 4.70 13.43 -9.46
CA TRP A 40 4.36 12.58 -8.32
C TRP A 40 5.62 12.03 -7.66
N ASP A 41 5.67 12.12 -6.32
CA ASP A 41 6.80 11.71 -5.48
C ASP A 41 6.36 10.64 -4.46
N PRO A 42 6.09 9.40 -4.90
CA PRO A 42 5.64 8.34 -4.01
C PRO A 42 6.65 8.02 -2.89
N VAL A 43 7.96 8.09 -3.15
CA VAL A 43 8.99 7.83 -2.14
C VAL A 43 8.98 8.94 -1.08
N GLY A 44 8.99 10.20 -1.50
CA GLY A 44 8.90 11.35 -0.60
C GLY A 44 7.63 11.33 0.25
N ASN A 45 6.47 11.01 -0.33
CA ASN A 45 5.22 10.89 0.40
C ASN A 45 5.26 9.83 1.53
N ILE A 46 5.94 8.70 1.30
CA ILE A 46 6.11 7.65 2.32
C ILE A 46 7.09 8.10 3.41
N GLN A 47 8.16 8.80 3.03
CA GLN A 47 9.12 9.36 3.99
C GLN A 47 8.50 10.46 4.86
N ASP A 48 7.69 11.34 4.26
CA ASP A 48 6.97 12.42 4.94
C ASP A 48 5.89 11.89 5.88
N ALA A 49 5.28 10.73 5.56
CA ALA A 49 4.38 10.03 6.48
C ALA A 49 5.09 9.56 7.77
N GLY A 50 6.44 9.57 7.77
CA GLY A 50 7.27 9.40 8.94
C GLY A 50 7.42 7.95 9.41
N ALA A 51 8.26 7.78 10.43
CA ALA A 51 8.59 6.47 11.01
C ALA A 51 7.36 5.70 11.51
N SER A 52 6.28 6.40 11.88
CA SER A 52 5.02 5.82 12.33
C SER A 52 4.37 4.95 11.26
N PHE A 53 4.34 5.40 10.00
CA PHE A 53 3.73 4.67 8.90
C PHE A 53 4.51 3.40 8.55
N ILE A 54 5.84 3.53 8.45
CA ILE A 54 6.75 2.42 8.17
C ILE A 54 6.69 1.39 9.30
N GLY A 55 6.69 1.83 10.56
CA GLY A 55 6.62 0.96 11.74
C GLY A 55 5.32 0.16 11.81
N VAL A 56 4.17 0.78 11.51
CA VAL A 56 2.87 0.08 11.45
C VAL A 56 2.86 -0.96 10.33
N ILE A 57 3.36 -0.62 9.14
CA ILE A 57 3.44 -1.59 8.03
C ILE A 57 4.36 -2.77 8.40
N ALA A 58 5.52 -2.51 9.00
CA ALA A 58 6.44 -3.55 9.43
C ALA A 58 5.80 -4.51 10.45
N LEU A 59 5.07 -3.99 11.44
CA LEU A 59 4.32 -4.78 12.42
C LEU A 59 3.23 -5.63 11.76
N VAL A 60 2.47 -5.07 10.82
CA VAL A 60 1.43 -5.78 10.09
C VAL A 60 2.02 -6.91 9.23
N VAL A 61 3.11 -6.65 8.51
CA VAL A 61 3.80 -7.68 7.70
C VAL A 61 4.35 -8.80 8.59
N LEU A 62 4.99 -8.46 9.72
CA LEU A 62 5.43 -9.43 10.72
C LEU A 62 4.27 -10.30 11.21
N TYR A 63 3.15 -9.68 11.60
CA TYR A 63 1.95 -10.39 12.03
C TYR A 63 1.43 -11.36 10.95
N LEU A 64 1.37 -10.92 9.69
CA LEU A 64 0.93 -11.76 8.57
C LEU A 64 1.88 -12.94 8.32
N LEU A 65 3.19 -12.73 8.39
CA LEU A 65 4.18 -13.80 8.26
C LEU A 65 4.06 -14.85 9.38
N PHE A 66 3.82 -14.42 10.62
CA PHE A 66 3.62 -15.33 11.75
C PHE A 66 2.28 -16.07 11.72
N MET A 67 1.21 -15.43 11.25
CA MET A 67 -0.11 -16.05 11.09
C MET A 67 -0.13 -17.07 9.94
N ASN A 68 0.54 -16.78 8.83
CA ASN A 68 0.63 -17.70 7.69
C ASN A 68 1.50 -18.93 7.97
N LYS A 69 2.37 -18.90 8.99
CA LYS A 69 3.09 -20.09 9.46
C LYS A 69 2.26 -21.03 10.35
N LYS A 70 1.09 -20.61 10.82
CA LYS A 70 0.18 -21.44 11.64
C LYS A 70 -0.88 -22.19 10.82
N LYS A 71 -0.90 -22.03 9.49
CA LYS A 71 -1.63 -22.89 8.55
C LYS A 71 -0.65 -23.85 7.90
#